data_AF-A0A4V5MK45-F1
#
_entry.id   AF-A0A4V5MK45-F1
#
_cell.length_a   1.000
_cell.length_b   1.000
_cell.length_c   1.000
_cell.angle_alpha   90.00
_cell.angle_beta   90.00
_cell.angle_gamma   90.00
#
_symmetry.space_group_name_H-M   'P 1'
#
loop_
_entity.id
_entity.type
_entity.pdbx_description
1 polymer ?
#
loop_
_entity_poly.entity_id
_entity_poly.type
_entity_poly.pdbx_seq_one_letter_code
_entity_poly.pdbx_strand_id
1 'polypeptide(L)' 'MLYWTENIKYLRARVGYSQQRLADDLGITRTRYSKYEYGLAEPPIEILVKLSSYFGVSLDELAKVDLRSRRGIAP' A
#
# COMPACT_ATOMS: atom_id res chain seq x y z
N MET A 1 -7.45 12.39 -8.78
CA MET A 1 -6.36 11.40 -8.99
C MET A 1 -6.22 10.63 -7.68
N LEU A 2 -5.91 9.34 -7.75
CA LEU A 2 -5.82 8.47 -6.57
C LEU A 2 -4.37 7.99 -6.43
N TYR A 3 -3.92 7.73 -5.20
CA TYR A 3 -2.51 7.57 -4.82
C TYR A 3 -2.17 6.20 -4.22
N TRP A 4 -3.09 5.25 -4.19
CA TRP A 4 -2.86 3.96 -3.53
C TRP A 4 -1.63 3.22 -4.08
N THR A 5 -1.38 3.26 -5.39
CA THR A 5 -0.26 2.58 -6.04
C THR A 5 1.08 3.08 -5.47
N GLU A 6 1.22 4.39 -5.40
CA GLU A 6 2.41 5.05 -4.88
C GLU A 6 2.52 4.91 -3.36
N ASN A 7 1.38 5.02 -2.67
CA ASN A 7 1.30 4.95 -1.22
C ASN A 7 1.62 3.55 -0.68
N ILE A 8 1.09 2.48 -1.27
CA ILE A 8 1.37 1.11 -0.78
C ILE A 8 2.84 0.76 -0.95
N LYS A 9 3.46 1.23 -2.04
CA LYS A 9 4.89 1.05 -2.30
C LYS A 9 5.74 1.84 -1.32
N TYR A 10 5.36 3.10 -1.07
CA TYR A 10 6.01 3.96 -0.10
C TYR A 10 5.93 3.40 1.32
N LEU A 11 4.74 3.02 1.77
CA LEU A 11 4.51 2.47 3.10
C LEU A 11 5.25 1.14 3.30
N ARG A 12 5.20 0.22 2.32
CA ARG A 12 5.96 -1.03 2.35
C ARG A 12 7.47 -0.76 2.48
N ALA A 13 7.99 0.18 1.69
CA ALA A 13 9.41 0.53 1.73
C ALA A 13 9.81 1.16 3.08
N ARG A 14 8.94 1.99 3.69
CA ARG A 14 9.18 2.57 5.03
C ARG A 14 9.31 1.53 6.13
N VAL A 15 8.52 0.46 6.08
CA VAL A 15 8.62 -0.64 7.06
C VAL A 15 9.71 -1.67 6.68
N GLY A 16 10.42 -1.47 5.57
CA GLY A 16 11.54 -2.33 5.14
C GLY A 16 11.12 -3.71 4.63
N TYR A 17 9.87 -3.90 4.22
CA TYR A 17 9.37 -5.22 3.82
C TYR A 17 9.56 -5.49 2.33
N SER A 18 9.83 -6.75 1.98
CA SER A 18 9.83 -7.19 0.58
C SER A 18 8.39 -7.29 0.05
N GLN A 19 8.23 -7.26 -1.28
CA GLN A 19 6.94 -7.51 -1.92
C GLN A 19 6.39 -8.90 -1.56
N GLN A 20 7.27 -9.90 -1.39
CA GLN A 20 6.88 -11.25 -1.02
C GLN A 20 6.26 -11.26 0.39
N ARG A 21 6.98 -10.70 1.37
CA ARG A 21 6.52 -10.66 2.76
C ARG A 21 5.14 -10.01 2.90
N LEU A 22 4.95 -8.83 2.29
CA LEU A 22 3.66 -8.15 2.39
C LEU A 22 2.56 -8.89 1.63
N ALA A 23 2.88 -9.55 0.51
CA ALA A 23 1.90 -10.38 -0.18
C ALA A 23 1.46 -11.57 0.69
N ASP A 24 2.40 -12.22 1.37
CA ASP A 24 2.13 -13.32 2.30
C ASP A 24 1.22 -12.87 3.45
N ASP A 25 1.54 -11.72 4.07
CA ASP A 25 0.72 -11.13 5.14
C ASP A 25 -0.70 -10.75 4.68
N LEU A 26 -0.86 -10.35 3.42
CA LEU A 26 -2.16 -10.04 2.82
C LEU A 26 -2.94 -11.28 2.36
N GLY A 27 -2.27 -12.44 2.32
CA GLY A 27 -2.81 -13.70 1.80
C GLY A 27 -2.99 -13.70 0.27
N ILE A 28 -2.08 -13.05 -0.46
CA ILE A 28 -2.09 -13.00 -1.94
C ILE A 28 -0.73 -13.39 -2.52
N THR A 29 -0.69 -13.67 -3.82
CA THR A 29 0.59 -13.95 -4.49
C THR A 29 1.43 -12.68 -4.63
N ARG A 30 2.76 -12.81 -4.55
CA ARG A 30 3.70 -11.72 -4.84
C ARG A 30 3.44 -11.06 -6.19
N THR A 31 3.13 -11.85 -7.22
CA THR A 31 2.83 -11.31 -8.56
C THR A 31 1.57 -10.43 -8.54
N ARG A 32 0.52 -10.82 -7.81
CA ARG A 32 -0.69 -10.00 -7.64
C ARG A 32 -0.37 -8.70 -6.92
N TYR A 33 0.37 -8.75 -5.82
CA TYR A 33 0.81 -7.56 -5.10
C TYR A 33 1.68 -6.62 -5.95
N SER A 34 2.63 -7.18 -6.70
CA SER A 34 3.52 -6.43 -7.59
C SER A 34 2.73 -5.62 -8.63
N LYS A 35 1.68 -6.20 -9.24
CA LYS A 35 0.81 -5.47 -10.18
C LYS A 35 0.20 -4.22 -9.55
N TYR A 36 -0.14 -4.25 -8.26
CA TYR A 36 -0.67 -3.10 -7.54
C TYR A 36 0.38 -1.99 -7.39
N GLU A 37 1.61 -2.32 -7.02
CA GLU A 37 2.69 -1.31 -6.88
C GLU A 37 3.14 -0.68 -8.20
N TYR A 38 2.92 -1.38 -9.32
CA TYR A 38 3.26 -0.90 -10.66
C TYR A 38 2.06 -0.29 -11.39
N GLY A 39 0.89 -0.20 -10.76
CA GLY A 39 -0.33 0.32 -11.39
C GLY A 39 -0.84 -0.53 -12.56
N LEU A 40 -0.43 -1.79 -12.64
CA LEU A 40 -0.83 -2.75 -13.68
C LEU A 40 -2.17 -3.44 -13.37
N ALA A 41 -2.66 -3.30 -12.14
CA ALA A 41 -3.99 -3.73 -11.73
C ALA A 41 -4.47 -2.84 -10.59
N GLU A 42 -5.78 -2.67 -10.48
CA GLU A 42 -6.39 -2.02 -9.34
C GLU A 42 -6.56 -3.02 -8.18
N PRO A 43 -6.18 -2.66 -6.94
CA PRO A 43 -6.45 -3.50 -5.78
C PRO A 43 -7.96 -3.50 -5.50
N PRO A 44 -8.60 -4.67 -5.32
CA PRO A 44 -9.99 -4.70 -4.89
C PRO A 44 -10.14 -4.11 -3.49
N ILE A 45 -11.34 -3.65 -3.16
CA ILE A 45 -11.63 -2.96 -1.89
C ILE A 45 -11.18 -3.77 -0.66
N GLU A 46 -11.32 -5.10 -0.68
CA GLU A 46 -10.85 -5.99 0.38
C GLU A 46 -9.34 -5.87 0.64
N ILE A 47 -8.53 -5.69 -0.41
CA ILE A 47 -7.08 -5.54 -0.31
C ILE A 47 -6.74 -4.14 0.17
N LEU A 48 -7.45 -3.12 -0.32
CA LEU A 48 -7.28 -1.75 0.17
C LEU A 48 -7.58 -1.63 1.67
N VAL A 49 -8.64 -2.28 2.16
CA VAL A 49 -8.98 -2.34 3.59
C VAL A 49 -7.91 -3.09 4.39
N LYS A 50 -7.40 -4.21 3.89
CA LYS A 50 -6.29 -4.92 4.55
C LYS A 50 -5.04 -4.04 4.63
N LEU A 51 -4.69 -3.36 3.56
CA LEU A 51 -3.53 -2.46 3.51
C LEU A 51 -3.69 -1.26 4.44
N SER A 52 -4.88 -0.65 4.50
CA SER A 52 -5.16 0.48 5.38
C SER A 52 -5.00 0.07 6.85
N SER A 53 -5.58 -1.07 7.23
CA SER A 53 -5.42 -1.64 8.57
C SER A 53 -3.97 -2.04 8.88
N TYR A 54 -3.27 -2.66 7.93
CA TYR A 54 -1.88 -3.10 8.09
C TYR A 54 -0.93 -1.93 8.36
N PHE A 55 -1.11 -0.81 7.66
CA PHE A 55 -0.27 0.38 7.80
C PHE A 55 -0.80 1.41 8.80
N GLY A 56 -1.94 1.16 9.43
CA GLY A 56 -2.55 2.08 10.40
C GLY A 56 -2.96 3.43 9.80
N VAL A 57 -3.39 3.44 8.53
CA VAL A 57 -3.89 4.64 7.83
C VAL A 57 -5.35 4.45 7.47
N SER A 58 -6.11 5.54 7.32
CA SER A 58 -7.47 5.43 6.78
C SER A 58 -7.46 5.07 5.29
N LEU A 59 -8.57 4.50 4.79
CA LEU A 59 -8.72 4.22 3.36
C LEU A 59 -8.68 5.50 2.53
N ASP A 60 -9.27 6.59 3.01
CA ASP A 60 -9.21 7.91 2.39
C ASP A 60 -7.78 8.44 2.30
N GLU A 61 -6.96 8.29 3.34
CA GLU A 61 -5.54 8.66 3.28
C GLU A 61 -4.78 7.80 2.28
N LEU A 62 -5.01 6.48 2.29
CA LEU A 62 -4.37 5.56 1.36
C LEU A 62 -4.72 5.89 -0.10
N ALA A 63 -5.96 6.33 -0.37
CA ALA A 63 -6.46 6.54 -1.71
C ALA A 63 -6.32 7.98 -2.23
N LYS A 64 -6.55 9.00 -1.40
CA LYS A 64 -6.73 10.41 -1.84
C LYS A 64 -5.58 11.34 -1.46
N VAL A 65 -4.68 10.91 -0.57
CA VAL A 65 -3.56 11.73 -0.09
C VAL A 65 -2.26 11.17 -0.63
N ASP A 66 -1.38 12.02 -1.19
CA ASP A 66 -0.02 11.59 -1.52
C ASP A 66 0.83 11.51 -0.24
N LEU A 67 0.91 10.32 0.36
CA LEU A 67 1.62 10.11 1.63
C LEU A 67 3.13 10.29 1.50
N ARG A 68 3.69 10.28 0.29
CA ARG A 68 5.12 10.54 0.06
C ARG A 68 5.47 12.00 0.28
N SER A 69 4.49 12.90 0.08
CA SER A 69 4.64 14.35 0.21
C SER A 69 4.46 14.85 1.66
N ARG A 70 3.89 14.04 2.55
CA ARG A 70 3.70 14.37 3.96
C ARG A 70 5.03 14.25 4.72
N ARG A 71 5.87 15.29 4.65
CA ARG A 71 6.98 15.48 5.60
C ARG A 71 6.38 15.66 7.00
N GLY A 72 6.55 14.69 7.90
CA GLY A 72 6.33 14.98 9.33
C GLY A 72 5.92 13.83 10.26
N ILE A 73 5.56 12.64 9.79
CA ILE A 73 5.23 11.54 10.71
C ILE A 73 6.47 10.66 10.91
N ALA A 74 7.41 11.20 11.68
CA ALA A 74 8.42 10.43 12.39
C ALA A 74 7.73 9.52 13.43
N PRO A 75 8.32 8.35 13.77
CA PRO A 75 7.69 7.31 14.59
C PRO A 75 7.24 7.77 15.98
#